data_AF-A0A3D8I487-F1
#
_entry.id   AF-A0A3D8I487-F1
#
_cell.length_a   1.000
_cell.length_b   1.000
_cell.length_c   1.000
_cell.angle_alpha   90.00
_cell.angle_beta   90.00
_cell.angle_gamma   90.00
#
_symmetry.space_group_name_H-M   'P 1'
#
loop_
_entity.id
_entity.type
_entity.pdbx_description
1 polymer ?
#
loop_
_entity_poly.entity_id
_entity_poly.type
_entity_poly.pdbx_seq_one_letter_code
_entity_poly.pdbx_strand_id
1 'polypeptide(L)'
;MLSWFSHLKFGIKLNIVLSLIVLVCIGAMAMIITKQSRNAFEKEAKMLLINAAQRQANKISPIFNESFAILENTQGIINNFLNAGVALDPATIDSGMKTLLDGSNWANYAYVFMLESFMPNGNKANYVSKNGMSGYLTIYHDGDVSNAGGVSAIKTESTILDFPAVIHAIKEQKSIFGIPVKITLNNETFYSVNAVVPLFQGSKLIGILGLSINLDLIINNIVRNKENSIFENDYIGILAPNATVAVHENMDLFGKGFVEVNADPRAQNIANAQKNRTDGIFEITNLKNLDALTAISTFEIWRGLDSYWSVIISAPQSSIFAPSTEITLTIFISALITFLLILFITYIFVNRTLVDRMNKISHTLFEFFNYLNHKRQTPPEPLRIIAQDELGQMGLAINENIQQTKIGLEQDAKAVEQSV
;
A
#
# COMPACT_ATOMS: atom_id res chain seq x y z
N MET A 1 -7.13 51.63 3.12
CA MET A 1 -6.96 51.37 1.66
C MET A 1 -5.51 51.74 1.31
N LEU A 2 -4.74 50.82 0.71
CA LEU A 2 -3.28 50.96 0.54
C LEU A 2 -2.91 52.23 -0.25
N SER A 3 -2.14 53.16 0.33
CA SER A 3 -1.77 54.47 -0.26
C SER A 3 -0.99 54.34 -1.57
N TRP A 4 -0.34 53.21 -1.83
CA TRP A 4 0.35 52.93 -3.10
C TRP A 4 -0.60 52.74 -4.28
N PHE A 5 -1.86 52.35 -4.01
CA PHE A 5 -2.77 51.88 -5.04
C PHE A 5 -3.34 53.07 -5.78
N SER A 6 -3.58 54.19 -5.10
CA SER A 6 -4.06 55.44 -5.70
C SER A 6 -3.13 55.98 -6.79
N HIS A 7 -1.82 55.74 -6.69
CA HIS A 7 -0.80 56.23 -7.62
C HIS A 7 -0.65 55.39 -8.90
N LEU A 8 -1.29 54.22 -8.98
CA LEU A 8 -1.22 53.35 -10.15
C LEU A 8 -2.11 53.84 -11.30
N LYS A 9 -1.66 53.62 -12.54
CA LYS A 9 -2.48 53.82 -13.75
C LYS A 9 -3.76 52.97 -13.66
N PHE A 10 -4.87 53.48 -14.19
CA PHE A 10 -6.17 52.82 -14.14
C PHE A 10 -6.14 51.36 -14.64
N GLY A 11 -5.49 51.09 -15.77
CA GLY A 11 -5.37 49.73 -16.30
C GLY A 11 -4.63 48.76 -15.38
N ILE A 12 -3.60 49.22 -14.68
CA ILE A 12 -2.84 48.39 -13.72
C ILE A 12 -3.72 48.08 -12.50
N LYS A 13 -4.47 49.06 -11.98
CA LYS A 13 -5.43 48.86 -10.89
C LYS A 13 -6.46 47.78 -11.25
N LEU A 14 -7.07 47.90 -12.42
CA LEU A 14 -8.07 46.95 -12.90
C LEU A 14 -7.48 45.54 -13.04
N ASN A 15 -6.29 45.43 -13.64
CA ASN A 15 -5.65 44.13 -13.85
C ASN A 15 -5.26 43.44 -12.54
N ILE A 16 -4.81 44.20 -11.52
CA ILE A 16 -4.51 43.67 -10.19
C ILE A 16 -5.77 43.10 -9.53
N VAL A 17 -6.89 43.82 -9.59
CA VAL A 17 -8.16 43.37 -8.98
C VAL A 17 -8.65 42.08 -9.67
N LEU A 18 -8.64 42.03 -11.00
CA LEU A 18 -9.01 40.84 -11.76
C LEU A 18 -8.09 39.66 -11.44
N SER A 19 -6.78 39.89 -11.41
CA SER A 19 -5.79 38.86 -11.09
C SER A 19 -6.00 38.31 -9.68
N LEU A 20 -6.32 39.16 -8.69
CA LEU A 20 -6.58 38.73 -7.33
C LEU A 20 -7.81 37.83 -7.25
N ILE A 21 -8.90 38.18 -7.92
CA ILE A 21 -10.13 37.36 -7.98
C ILE A 21 -9.82 35.99 -8.58
N VAL A 22 -9.13 35.98 -9.73
CA VAL A 22 -8.74 34.73 -10.42
C VAL A 22 -7.83 33.88 -9.53
N LEU A 23 -6.86 34.49 -8.85
CA LEU A 23 -5.95 33.79 -7.95
C LEU A 23 -6.71 33.10 -6.81
N VAL A 24 -7.68 33.80 -6.20
CA VAL A 24 -8.52 33.23 -5.14
C VAL A 24 -9.35 32.07 -5.67
N CYS A 25 -9.97 32.20 -6.84
CA CYS A 25 -10.76 31.12 -7.45
C CYS A 25 -9.90 29.90 -7.79
N ILE A 26 -8.75 30.08 -8.45
CA ILE A 26 -7.84 28.99 -8.80
C ILE A 26 -7.29 28.34 -7.53
N GLY A 27 -6.88 29.13 -6.54
CA GLY A 27 -6.38 28.62 -5.26
C GLY A 27 -7.42 27.79 -4.51
N ALA A 28 -8.68 28.25 -4.46
CA ALA A 28 -9.77 27.50 -3.85
C ALA A 28 -10.05 26.18 -4.58
N MET A 29 -10.12 26.20 -5.91
CA MET A 29 -10.31 24.97 -6.70
C MET A 29 -9.14 24.00 -6.52
N ALA A 30 -7.90 24.47 -6.63
CA ALA A 30 -6.71 23.64 -6.44
C ALA A 30 -6.72 22.99 -5.05
N MET A 31 -7.04 23.74 -3.99
CA MET A 31 -7.14 23.21 -2.63
C MET A 31 -8.22 22.12 -2.51
N ILE A 32 -9.40 22.34 -3.07
CA ILE A 32 -10.51 21.36 -3.05
C ILE A 32 -10.10 20.08 -3.78
N ILE A 33 -9.57 20.21 -5.00
CA ILE A 33 -9.16 19.07 -5.83
C ILE A 33 -8.03 18.29 -5.15
N THR A 34 -7.01 18.97 -4.63
CA THR A 34 -5.91 18.31 -3.90
C THR A 34 -6.43 17.56 -2.68
N LYS A 35 -7.31 18.16 -1.87
CA LYS A 35 -7.90 17.50 -0.70
C LYS A 35 -8.72 16.27 -1.09
N GLN A 36 -9.58 16.40 -2.11
CA GLN A 36 -10.42 15.31 -2.57
C GLN A 36 -9.59 14.17 -3.17
N SER A 37 -8.60 14.50 -4.00
CA SER A 37 -7.68 13.53 -4.62
C SER A 37 -6.86 12.79 -3.57
N ARG A 38 -6.27 13.51 -2.59
CA ARG A 38 -5.48 12.88 -1.51
C ARG A 38 -6.32 11.92 -0.67
N ASN A 39 -7.53 12.32 -0.28
CA ASN A 39 -8.42 11.45 0.51
C ASN A 39 -8.87 10.21 -0.27
N ALA A 40 -9.20 10.38 -1.55
CA ALA A 40 -9.59 9.26 -2.41
C ALA A 40 -8.42 8.28 -2.60
N PHE A 41 -7.24 8.82 -2.88
CA PHE A 41 -6.02 8.04 -3.06
C PHE A 41 -5.62 7.29 -1.78
N GLU A 42 -5.66 7.95 -0.62
CA GLU A 42 -5.35 7.30 0.67
C GLU A 42 -6.30 6.14 0.96
N LYS A 43 -7.60 6.33 0.69
CA LYS A 43 -8.59 5.26 0.85
C LYS A 43 -8.29 4.08 -0.08
N GLU A 44 -8.03 4.34 -1.36
CA GLU A 44 -7.74 3.31 -2.35
C GLU A 44 -6.45 2.55 -2.03
N ALA A 45 -5.40 3.27 -1.64
CA ALA A 45 -4.12 2.67 -1.30
C ALA A 45 -4.21 1.78 -0.04
N LYS A 46 -4.98 2.22 0.98
CA LYS A 46 -5.29 1.39 2.15
C LYS A 46 -6.09 0.14 1.74
N MET A 47 -7.11 0.27 0.90
CA MET A 47 -7.87 -0.89 0.39
C MET A 47 -6.99 -1.86 -0.41
N LEU A 48 -6.12 -1.35 -1.27
CA LEU A 48 -5.18 -2.17 -2.04
C LEU A 48 -4.24 -2.96 -1.11
N LEU A 49 -3.70 -2.31 -0.08
CA LEU A 49 -2.77 -2.92 0.86
C LEU A 49 -3.43 -4.05 1.69
N ILE A 50 -4.65 -3.83 2.22
CA ILE A 50 -5.36 -4.88 2.98
C ILE A 50 -5.80 -6.03 2.09
N ASN A 51 -6.30 -5.74 0.87
CA ASN A 51 -6.65 -6.78 -0.10
C ASN A 51 -5.43 -7.58 -0.54
N ALA A 52 -4.26 -6.95 -0.64
CA ALA A 52 -3.02 -7.65 -0.91
C ALA A 52 -2.65 -8.59 0.26
N ALA A 53 -2.75 -8.15 1.52
CA ALA A 53 -2.48 -9.00 2.68
C ALA A 53 -3.43 -10.20 2.73
N GLN A 54 -4.74 -9.97 2.50
CA GLN A 54 -5.74 -11.04 2.42
C GLN A 54 -5.48 -11.99 1.25
N ARG A 55 -5.10 -11.47 0.08
CA ARG A 55 -4.72 -12.30 -1.07
C ARG A 55 -3.55 -13.21 -0.75
N GLN A 56 -2.51 -12.70 -0.06
CA GLN A 56 -1.37 -13.53 0.33
C GLN A 56 -1.74 -14.54 1.42
N ALA A 57 -2.57 -14.15 2.39
CA ALA A 57 -3.13 -15.08 3.38
C ALA A 57 -3.92 -16.20 2.69
N ASN A 58 -4.72 -15.89 1.66
CA ASN A 58 -5.46 -16.87 0.86
C ASN A 58 -4.56 -17.75 -0.04
N LYS A 59 -3.29 -17.40 -0.25
CA LYS A 59 -2.29 -18.29 -0.88
C LYS A 59 -1.59 -19.19 0.15
N ILE A 60 -1.33 -18.68 1.34
CA ILE A 60 -0.55 -19.37 2.39
C ILE A 60 -1.42 -20.28 3.25
N SER A 61 -2.65 -19.88 3.59
CA SER A 61 -3.55 -20.68 4.41
C SER A 61 -3.84 -22.06 3.81
N PRO A 62 -4.14 -22.20 2.50
CA PRO A 62 -4.33 -23.51 1.89
C PRO A 62 -3.10 -24.41 2.02
N ILE A 63 -1.89 -23.87 1.88
CA ILE A 63 -0.64 -24.65 2.04
C ILE A 63 -0.61 -25.34 3.40
N PHE A 64 -0.82 -24.58 4.48
CA PHE A 64 -0.79 -25.14 5.83
C PHE A 64 -1.98 -26.07 6.11
N ASN A 65 -3.17 -25.71 5.64
CA ASN A 65 -4.38 -26.50 5.85
C ASN A 65 -4.35 -27.82 5.08
N GLU A 66 -3.87 -27.84 3.84
CA GLU A 66 -3.72 -29.05 3.03
C GLU A 66 -2.67 -29.99 3.63
N SER A 67 -1.49 -29.46 4.01
CA SER A 67 -0.46 -30.25 4.69
C SER A 67 -1.00 -30.91 5.97
N PHE A 68 -1.77 -30.18 6.77
CA PHE A 68 -2.37 -30.75 7.97
C PHE A 68 -3.52 -31.72 7.66
N ALA A 69 -4.35 -31.44 6.65
CA ALA A 69 -5.45 -32.31 6.23
C ALA A 69 -4.96 -33.71 5.85
N ILE A 70 -3.89 -33.78 5.06
CA ILE A 70 -3.31 -35.06 4.61
C ILE A 70 -2.72 -35.79 5.81
N LEU A 71 -2.03 -35.08 6.71
CA LEU A 71 -1.50 -35.63 7.95
C LEU A 71 -2.59 -36.24 8.84
N GLU A 72 -3.69 -35.51 9.09
CA GLU A 72 -4.84 -35.99 9.87
C GLU A 72 -5.54 -37.17 9.17
N ASN A 73 -5.64 -37.15 7.84
CA ASN A 73 -6.21 -38.26 7.06
C ASN A 73 -5.38 -39.53 7.23
N THR A 74 -4.05 -39.45 7.06
CA THR A 74 -3.14 -40.58 7.26
C THR A 74 -3.20 -41.12 8.69
N GLN A 75 -3.26 -40.23 9.70
CA GLN A 75 -3.48 -40.62 11.09
C GLN A 75 -4.80 -41.39 11.27
N GLY A 76 -5.89 -40.92 10.68
CA GLY A 76 -7.19 -41.58 10.73
C GLY A 76 -7.15 -42.98 10.14
N ILE A 77 -6.47 -43.16 8.99
CA ILE A 77 -6.28 -44.46 8.34
C ILE A 77 -5.48 -45.40 9.26
N ILE A 78 -4.34 -44.93 9.80
CA ILE A 78 -3.49 -45.73 10.71
C ILE A 78 -4.27 -46.12 11.98
N ASN A 79 -4.98 -45.19 12.61
CA ASN A 79 -5.79 -45.46 13.80
C ASN A 79 -6.91 -46.48 13.51
N ASN A 80 -7.54 -46.43 12.34
CA ASN A 80 -8.56 -47.41 11.94
C ASN A 80 -7.98 -48.82 11.79
N PHE A 81 -6.78 -48.96 11.20
CA PHE A 81 -6.09 -50.25 11.14
C PHE A 81 -5.77 -50.80 12.54
N LEU A 82 -5.23 -49.95 13.42
CA LEU A 82 -4.92 -50.32 14.80
C LEU A 82 -6.15 -50.75 15.59
N ASN A 83 -7.27 -50.04 15.43
CA ASN A 83 -8.54 -50.37 16.08
C ASN A 83 -9.15 -51.66 15.53
N ALA A 84 -8.90 -52.00 14.26
CA ALA A 84 -9.27 -53.29 13.67
C ALA A 84 -8.35 -54.45 14.11
N GLY A 85 -7.35 -54.19 14.95
CA GLY A 85 -6.39 -55.20 15.42
C GLY A 85 -5.33 -55.56 14.38
N VAL A 86 -5.19 -54.77 13.30
CA VAL A 86 -4.15 -54.97 12.29
C VAL A 86 -2.84 -54.44 12.84
N ALA A 87 -1.83 -55.30 12.91
CA ALA A 87 -0.49 -54.89 13.31
C ALA A 87 0.12 -53.95 12.26
N LEU A 88 0.71 -52.84 12.70
CA LEU A 88 1.47 -51.95 11.82
C LEU A 88 2.84 -52.57 11.52
N ASP A 89 2.92 -53.36 10.46
CA ASP A 89 4.20 -53.85 9.98
C ASP A 89 5.00 -52.70 9.30
N PRO A 90 6.34 -52.82 9.21
CA PRO A 90 7.18 -51.78 8.63
C PRO A 90 6.84 -51.41 7.17
N ALA A 91 6.32 -52.33 6.35
CA ALA A 91 5.97 -52.05 4.96
C ALA A 91 4.66 -51.25 4.85
N THR A 92 3.69 -51.54 5.71
CA THR A 92 2.46 -50.74 5.83
C THR A 92 2.79 -49.30 6.24
N ILE A 93 3.67 -49.13 7.22
CA ILE A 93 4.18 -47.81 7.63
C ILE A 93 4.89 -47.14 6.45
N ASP A 94 5.80 -47.85 5.79
CA ASP A 94 6.56 -47.32 4.66
C ASP A 94 5.67 -46.80 3.53
N SER A 95 4.66 -47.58 3.13
CA SER A 95 3.70 -47.17 2.10
C SER A 95 2.88 -45.96 2.55
N GLY A 96 2.37 -45.96 3.78
CA GLY A 96 1.55 -44.86 4.30
C GLY A 96 2.33 -43.54 4.39
N MET A 97 3.57 -43.61 4.85
CA MET A 97 4.45 -42.45 4.96
C MET A 97 4.87 -41.89 3.60
N LYS A 98 5.16 -42.78 2.63
CA LYS A 98 5.44 -42.37 1.25
C LYS A 98 4.24 -41.65 0.66
N THR A 99 3.04 -42.22 0.76
CA THR A 99 1.82 -41.58 0.24
C THR A 99 1.50 -40.25 0.93
N LEU A 100 1.73 -40.14 2.25
CA LEU A 100 1.58 -38.88 2.98
C LEU A 100 2.49 -37.79 2.42
N LEU A 101 3.78 -38.09 2.27
CA LEU A 101 4.76 -37.09 1.86
C LEU A 101 4.62 -36.74 0.37
N ASP A 102 4.39 -37.75 -0.48
CA ASP A 102 4.14 -37.60 -1.93
C ASP A 102 2.88 -36.78 -2.23
N GLY A 103 1.89 -36.80 -1.32
CA GLY A 103 0.71 -35.95 -1.42
C GLY A 103 0.93 -34.50 -1.01
N SER A 104 2.09 -34.15 -0.43
CA SER A 104 2.34 -32.86 0.19
C SER A 104 3.32 -32.00 -0.60
N ASN A 105 2.78 -31.07 -1.41
CA ASN A 105 3.56 -30.15 -2.27
C ASN A 105 4.43 -29.11 -1.53
N TRP A 106 4.51 -29.15 -0.20
CA TRP A 106 5.19 -28.15 0.62
C TRP A 106 5.96 -28.72 1.80
N ALA A 107 6.08 -30.04 1.91
CA ALA A 107 6.81 -30.69 2.99
C ALA A 107 7.93 -31.55 2.42
N ASN A 108 9.14 -31.38 2.96
CA ASN A 108 10.30 -32.17 2.51
C ASN A 108 10.48 -33.44 3.34
N TYR A 109 9.94 -33.47 4.57
CA TYR A 109 10.12 -34.59 5.48
C TYR A 109 8.81 -34.99 6.15
N ALA A 110 8.62 -36.30 6.30
CA ALA A 110 7.62 -36.89 7.17
C ALA A 110 8.30 -37.89 8.11
N TYR A 111 7.75 -38.07 9.30
CA TYR A 111 8.33 -38.97 10.29
C TYR A 111 7.25 -39.66 11.11
N VAL A 112 7.58 -40.88 11.55
CA VAL A 112 6.73 -41.68 12.43
C VAL A 112 7.58 -42.16 13.59
N PHE A 113 7.11 -41.88 14.81
CA PHE A 113 7.73 -42.34 16.03
C PHE A 113 6.74 -43.18 16.82
N MET A 114 7.09 -44.43 17.11
CA MET A 114 6.31 -45.32 17.95
C MET A 114 7.04 -45.58 19.25
N LEU A 115 6.34 -45.49 20.37
CA LEU A 115 6.88 -45.75 21.70
C LEU A 115 7.40 -47.18 21.81
N GLU A 116 8.42 -47.38 22.64
CA GLU A 116 9.13 -48.66 22.81
C GLU A 116 8.21 -49.88 23.01
N SER A 117 7.12 -49.73 23.75
CA SER A 117 6.15 -50.82 23.99
C SER A 117 5.33 -51.23 22.76
N PHE A 118 5.44 -50.50 21.64
CA PHE A 118 4.66 -50.68 20.42
C PHE A 118 5.53 -50.81 19.16
N MET A 119 6.82 -51.07 19.32
CA MET A 119 7.73 -51.19 18.18
C MET A 119 7.35 -52.39 17.27
N PRO A 120 7.39 -52.23 15.94
CA PRO A 120 7.13 -53.32 15.01
C PRO A 120 8.27 -54.34 15.07
N ASN A 121 7.92 -55.59 15.41
CA ASN A 121 8.77 -56.78 15.36
C ASN A 121 10.13 -56.68 16.12
N GLY A 122 10.26 -55.79 17.11
CA GLY A 122 11.50 -55.63 17.88
C GLY A 122 12.71 -55.15 17.07
N ASN A 123 12.49 -54.52 15.91
CA ASN A 123 13.55 -54.05 15.02
C ASN A 123 14.36 -52.91 15.69
N LYS A 124 15.63 -53.20 16.04
CA LYS A 124 16.53 -52.24 16.69
C LYS A 124 17.21 -51.26 15.73
N ALA A 125 17.14 -51.46 14.41
CA ALA A 125 17.88 -50.63 13.45
C ALA A 125 17.48 -49.15 13.50
N ASN A 126 16.21 -48.87 13.83
CA ASN A 126 15.63 -47.53 13.91
C ASN A 126 15.26 -47.14 15.35
N TYR A 127 15.86 -47.81 16.34
CA TYR A 127 15.63 -47.48 17.75
C TYR A 127 16.35 -46.18 18.11
N VAL A 128 15.61 -45.28 18.74
CA VAL A 128 16.14 -44.01 19.27
C VAL A 128 15.71 -43.84 20.72
N SER A 129 16.56 -43.16 21.49
CA SER A 129 16.24 -42.71 22.85
C SER A 129 16.79 -41.31 23.05
N LYS A 130 15.91 -40.35 23.37
CA LYS A 130 16.27 -38.95 23.63
C LYS A 130 15.17 -38.27 24.46
N ASN A 131 15.54 -37.36 25.36
CA ASN A 131 14.61 -36.59 26.20
C ASN A 131 13.58 -37.44 26.97
N GLY A 132 13.99 -38.64 27.41
CA GLY A 132 13.09 -39.57 28.10
C GLY A 132 12.07 -40.27 27.20
N MET A 133 12.13 -40.06 25.88
CA MET A 133 11.36 -40.78 24.88
C MET A 133 12.23 -41.87 24.25
N SER A 134 11.77 -43.12 24.28
CA SER A 134 12.41 -44.25 23.60
C SER A 134 11.43 -44.95 22.69
N GLY A 135 11.92 -45.43 21.55
CA GLY A 135 11.07 -46.12 20.58
C GLY A 135 11.67 -46.24 19.18
N TYR A 136 10.79 -46.55 18.23
CA TYR A 136 11.12 -46.74 16.83
C TYR A 136 10.82 -45.47 16.03
N LEU A 137 11.82 -44.91 15.35
CA LEU A 137 11.69 -43.70 14.53
C LEU A 137 12.11 -43.97 13.08
N THR A 138 11.20 -43.74 12.13
CA THR A 138 11.56 -43.67 10.71
C THR A 138 11.29 -42.27 10.18
N ILE A 139 12.21 -41.78 9.34
CA ILE A 139 12.13 -40.48 8.69
C ILE A 139 12.12 -40.71 7.18
N TYR A 140 11.27 -39.97 6.49
CA TYR A 140 11.09 -39.99 5.05
C TYR A 140 11.47 -38.62 4.51
N HIS A 141 12.19 -38.61 3.39
CA HIS A 141 12.55 -37.41 2.66
C HIS A 141 12.00 -37.50 1.25
N ASP A 142 11.46 -36.39 0.77
CA ASP A 142 11.08 -36.21 -0.62
C ASP A 142 12.05 -35.25 -1.31
N GLY A 143 12.78 -35.79 -2.29
CA GLY A 143 13.72 -35.03 -3.09
C GLY A 143 13.08 -34.22 -4.23
N ASP A 144 11.80 -34.43 -4.54
CA ASP A 144 11.07 -33.70 -5.59
C ASP A 144 9.64 -33.37 -5.15
N VAL A 145 9.54 -32.44 -4.20
CA VAL A 145 8.28 -31.98 -3.60
C VAL A 145 7.25 -31.45 -4.61
N SER A 146 7.64 -31.21 -5.88
CA SER A 146 6.74 -30.70 -6.92
C SER A 146 6.09 -31.79 -7.77
N ASN A 147 6.58 -33.03 -7.73
CA ASN A 147 6.11 -34.12 -8.58
C ASN A 147 5.91 -35.41 -7.78
N ALA A 148 4.99 -36.25 -8.23
CA ALA A 148 4.82 -37.58 -7.63
C ALA A 148 6.09 -38.44 -7.83
N GLY A 149 6.53 -39.12 -6.78
CA GLY A 149 7.75 -39.91 -6.71
C GLY A 149 8.77 -39.33 -5.74
N GLY A 150 10.04 -39.75 -5.84
CA GLY A 150 11.13 -39.12 -5.07
C GLY A 150 11.19 -39.42 -3.57
N VAL A 151 10.14 -40.00 -2.97
CA VAL A 151 10.10 -40.27 -1.53
C VAL A 151 10.91 -41.51 -1.13
N SER A 152 11.83 -41.34 -0.19
CA SER A 152 12.64 -42.43 0.38
C SER A 152 12.83 -42.32 1.88
N ALA A 153 12.93 -43.47 2.56
CA ALA A 153 13.32 -43.49 3.97
C ALA A 153 14.82 -43.13 4.08
N ILE A 154 15.14 -42.24 5.02
CA ILE A 154 16.51 -41.81 5.29
C ILE A 154 17.01 -42.38 6.62
N LYS A 155 18.29 -42.15 6.91
CA LYS A 155 18.88 -42.52 8.19
C LYS A 155 18.13 -41.83 9.34
N THR A 156 17.77 -42.61 10.35
CA THR A 156 17.10 -42.10 11.55
C THR A 156 17.99 -41.12 12.31
N GLU A 157 17.44 -39.97 12.66
CA GLU A 157 18.06 -38.93 13.46
C GLU A 157 17.20 -38.60 14.69
N SER A 158 17.76 -38.74 15.89
CA SER A 158 17.01 -38.50 17.13
C SER A 158 16.68 -37.03 17.40
N THR A 159 17.17 -36.11 16.56
CA THR A 159 16.86 -34.67 16.59
C THR A 159 15.38 -34.36 16.40
N ILE A 160 14.63 -35.22 15.70
CA ILE A 160 13.16 -35.12 15.58
C ILE A 160 12.49 -35.07 16.97
N LEU A 161 13.04 -35.80 17.95
CA LEU A 161 12.51 -35.86 19.32
C LEU A 161 12.79 -34.58 20.12
N ASP A 162 13.56 -33.63 19.60
CA ASP A 162 13.74 -32.30 20.19
C ASP A 162 12.73 -31.28 19.65
N PHE A 163 11.96 -31.63 18.61
CA PHE A 163 11.05 -30.69 17.99
C PHE A 163 9.96 -30.29 18.98
N PRO A 164 9.71 -28.98 19.21
CA PRO A 164 8.69 -28.53 20.14
C PRO A 164 7.32 -29.15 19.87
N ALA A 165 6.92 -29.24 18.60
CA ALA A 165 5.65 -29.85 18.21
C ALA A 165 5.54 -31.33 18.62
N VAL A 166 6.63 -32.09 18.55
CA VAL A 166 6.66 -33.51 18.96
C VAL A 166 6.51 -33.63 20.47
N ILE A 167 7.28 -32.82 21.22
CA ILE A 167 7.23 -32.80 22.69
C ILE A 167 5.81 -32.45 23.17
N HIS A 168 5.19 -31.42 22.60
CA HIS A 168 3.84 -31.00 22.95
C HIS A 168 2.79 -32.03 22.53
N ALA A 169 2.89 -32.63 21.33
CA ALA A 169 1.92 -33.61 20.87
C ALA A 169 1.89 -34.87 21.75
N ILE A 170 3.04 -35.34 22.22
CA ILE A 170 3.13 -36.50 23.13
C ILE A 170 2.63 -36.13 24.52
N LYS A 171 3.07 -35.00 25.07
CA LYS A 171 2.72 -34.56 26.43
C LYS A 171 1.24 -34.27 26.58
N GLU A 172 0.65 -33.58 25.60
CA GLU A 172 -0.74 -33.13 25.62
C GLU A 172 -1.70 -34.13 24.98
N GLN A 173 -1.17 -35.13 24.26
CA GLN A 173 -1.93 -36.13 23.51
C GLN A 173 -2.91 -35.51 22.52
N LYS A 174 -2.48 -34.45 21.85
CA LYS A 174 -3.25 -33.67 20.89
C LYS A 174 -2.44 -33.40 19.65
N SER A 175 -3.13 -33.14 18.56
CA SER A 175 -2.48 -32.66 17.34
C SER A 175 -1.96 -31.25 17.53
N ILE A 176 -0.75 -30.98 17.05
CA ILE A 176 -0.05 -29.71 17.21
C ILE A 176 0.40 -29.21 15.84
N PHE A 177 0.09 -27.95 15.53
CA PHE A 177 0.79 -27.22 14.48
C PHE A 177 1.86 -26.34 15.15
N GLY A 178 3.12 -26.67 14.89
CA GLY A 178 4.26 -26.13 15.63
C GLY A 178 4.53 -24.65 15.40
N ILE A 179 5.60 -24.19 16.05
CA ILE A 179 6.23 -22.89 15.81
C ILE A 179 7.33 -23.02 14.75
N PRO A 180 7.71 -21.92 14.07
CA PRO A 180 8.83 -21.91 13.14
C PRO A 180 10.14 -22.34 13.82
N VAL A 181 10.84 -23.31 13.23
CA VAL A 181 12.13 -23.81 13.70
C VAL A 181 13.13 -23.94 12.54
N LYS A 182 14.41 -23.72 12.82
CA LYS A 182 15.49 -24.07 11.89
C LYS A 182 15.97 -25.46 12.23
N ILE A 183 15.91 -26.38 11.26
CA ILE A 183 16.27 -27.78 11.48
C ILE A 183 17.34 -28.22 10.49
N THR A 184 18.14 -29.19 10.91
CA THR A 184 19.10 -29.88 10.06
C THR A 184 18.75 -31.36 10.07
N LEU A 185 18.42 -31.91 8.90
CA LEU A 185 18.14 -33.32 8.66
C LEU A 185 18.85 -33.74 7.39
N ASN A 186 19.42 -34.95 7.35
CA ASN A 186 20.12 -35.46 6.18
C ASN A 186 21.24 -34.52 5.66
N ASN A 187 21.91 -33.80 6.58
CA ASN A 187 22.87 -32.72 6.29
C ASN A 187 22.32 -31.49 5.55
N GLU A 188 21.00 -31.40 5.37
CA GLU A 188 20.33 -30.24 4.79
C GLU A 188 19.75 -29.38 5.90
N THR A 189 20.01 -28.08 5.85
CA THR A 189 19.49 -27.12 6.82
C THR A 189 18.47 -26.23 6.15
N PHE A 190 17.26 -26.19 6.72
CA PHE A 190 16.15 -25.42 6.19
C PHE A 190 15.26 -24.91 7.32
N TYR A 191 14.41 -23.93 6.99
CA TYR A 191 13.43 -23.39 7.93
C TYR A 191 12.12 -24.16 7.77
N SER A 192 11.52 -24.59 8.88
CA SER A 192 10.32 -25.41 8.84
C SER A 192 9.31 -25.08 9.92
N VAL A 193 8.09 -25.56 9.69
CA VAL A 193 7.09 -25.72 10.73
C VAL A 193 6.65 -27.18 10.76
N ASN A 194 6.63 -27.75 11.96
CA ASN A 194 6.31 -29.17 12.16
C ASN A 194 4.84 -29.32 12.58
N ALA A 195 4.06 -30.02 11.77
CA ALA A 195 2.73 -30.49 12.13
C ALA A 195 2.84 -31.92 12.67
N VAL A 196 2.22 -32.21 13.80
CA VAL A 196 2.31 -33.51 14.48
C VAL A 196 0.94 -33.95 14.96
N VAL A 197 0.60 -35.21 14.73
CA VAL A 197 -0.64 -35.84 15.14
C VAL A 197 -0.34 -37.11 15.97
N PRO A 198 -1.03 -37.32 17.12
CA PRO A 198 -0.83 -38.51 17.94
C PRO A 198 -1.49 -39.76 17.33
N LEU A 199 -0.82 -40.91 17.47
CA LEU A 199 -1.35 -42.21 17.07
C LEU A 199 -1.90 -42.94 18.30
N PHE A 200 -3.08 -43.52 18.17
CA PHE A 200 -3.76 -44.20 19.28
C PHE A 200 -4.18 -45.62 18.91
N GLN A 201 -4.09 -46.51 19.89
CA GLN A 201 -4.75 -47.82 19.87
C GLN A 201 -5.77 -47.84 21.01
N GLY A 202 -7.06 -47.72 20.68
CA GLY A 202 -8.09 -47.39 21.68
C GLY A 202 -7.81 -46.02 22.31
N SER A 203 -7.67 -45.96 23.64
CA SER A 203 -7.32 -44.74 24.39
C SER A 203 -5.82 -44.60 24.67
N LYS A 204 -4.99 -45.57 24.29
CA LYS A 204 -3.57 -45.59 24.63
C LYS A 204 -2.76 -44.92 23.52
N LEU A 205 -1.99 -43.90 23.87
CA LEU A 205 -1.01 -43.29 22.98
C LEU A 205 0.05 -44.34 22.64
N ILE A 206 0.30 -44.55 21.35
CA ILE A 206 1.30 -45.50 20.87
C ILE A 206 2.47 -44.83 20.16
N GLY A 207 2.30 -43.58 19.74
CA GLY A 207 3.28 -42.87 18.94
C GLY A 207 2.75 -41.55 18.38
N ILE A 208 3.49 -40.98 17.44
CA ILE A 208 3.13 -39.79 16.69
C ILE A 208 3.49 -39.97 15.22
N LEU A 209 2.78 -39.23 14.39
CA LEU A 209 3.06 -39.02 12.98
C LEU A 209 3.32 -37.51 12.81
N GLY A 210 4.33 -37.14 12.03
CA GLY A 210 4.63 -35.74 11.79
C GLY A 210 5.04 -35.43 10.37
N LEU A 211 4.85 -34.18 10.00
CA LEU A 211 5.13 -33.60 8.69
C LEU A 211 5.87 -32.27 8.90
N SER A 212 7.00 -32.11 8.22
CA SER A 212 7.84 -30.90 8.30
C SER A 212 7.64 -30.07 7.04
N ILE A 213 6.81 -29.05 7.15
CA ILE A 213 6.49 -28.09 6.08
C ILE A 213 7.69 -27.17 5.89
N ASN A 214 8.17 -27.04 4.65
CA ASN A 214 9.35 -26.27 4.30
C ASN A 214 9.00 -24.80 4.04
N LEU A 215 9.40 -23.93 4.96
CA LEU A 215 9.17 -22.49 4.87
C LEU A 215 10.06 -21.83 3.80
N ASP A 216 11.18 -22.45 3.39
CA ASP A 216 12.03 -21.92 2.31
C ASP A 216 11.30 -21.91 0.97
N LEU A 217 10.41 -22.87 0.72
CA LEU A 217 9.54 -22.87 -0.47
C LEU A 217 8.60 -21.66 -0.45
N ILE A 218 8.01 -21.33 0.70
CA ILE A 218 7.14 -20.17 0.87
C ILE A 218 7.94 -18.87 0.72
N ILE A 219 9.14 -18.81 1.30
CA ILE A 219 10.05 -17.66 1.18
C ILE A 219 10.35 -17.37 -0.29
N ASN A 220 10.76 -18.38 -1.05
CA ASN A 220 11.22 -18.19 -2.42
C ASN A 220 10.06 -17.97 -3.41
N ASN A 221 8.95 -18.69 -3.26
CA ASN A 221 7.85 -18.65 -4.22
C ASN A 221 6.83 -17.53 -3.94
N ILE A 222 6.70 -17.10 -2.68
CA ILE A 222 5.71 -16.09 -2.27
C ILE A 222 6.40 -14.81 -1.82
N VAL A 223 7.24 -14.87 -0.78
CA VAL A 223 7.75 -13.67 -0.10
C VAL A 223 8.78 -12.90 -0.93
N ARG A 224 9.68 -13.61 -1.63
CA ARG A 224 10.72 -13.00 -2.49
C ARG A 224 10.28 -12.81 -3.94
N ASN A 225 9.12 -13.33 -4.31
CA ASN A 225 8.61 -13.18 -5.67
C ASN A 225 8.13 -11.73 -5.88
N LYS A 226 8.84 -10.99 -6.74
CA LYS A 226 8.55 -9.59 -7.06
C LYS A 226 7.17 -9.38 -7.69
N GLU A 227 6.58 -10.39 -8.32
CA GLU A 227 5.20 -10.30 -8.85
C GLU A 227 4.15 -10.15 -7.73
N ASN A 228 4.51 -10.46 -6.48
CA ASN A 228 3.65 -10.25 -5.32
C ASN A 228 3.79 -8.86 -4.69
N SER A 229 4.80 -8.07 -5.08
CA SER A 229 5.00 -6.69 -4.63
C SER A 229 3.97 -5.75 -5.26
N ILE A 230 3.43 -4.85 -4.46
CA ILE A 230 2.41 -3.86 -4.85
C ILE A 230 2.94 -2.43 -4.75
N PHE A 231 3.92 -2.18 -3.88
CA PHE A 231 4.56 -0.89 -3.70
C PHE A 231 6.09 -1.04 -3.68
N GLU A 232 6.79 0.02 -4.09
CA GLU A 232 8.25 0.02 -4.02
C GLU A 232 8.72 -0.11 -2.56
N ASN A 233 9.71 -0.97 -2.32
CA ASN A 233 10.25 -1.29 -1.01
C ASN A 233 9.24 -1.88 -0.01
N ASP A 234 8.11 -2.41 -0.50
CA ASP A 234 7.26 -3.24 0.34
C ASP A 234 7.95 -4.56 0.73
N TYR A 235 7.33 -5.28 1.66
CA TYR A 235 7.69 -6.66 1.95
C TYR A 235 6.49 -7.43 2.49
N ILE A 236 6.57 -8.75 2.32
CA ILE A 236 5.62 -9.72 2.89
C ILE A 236 6.31 -10.37 4.10
N GLY A 237 5.57 -10.51 5.20
CA GLY A 237 5.98 -11.28 6.37
C GLY A 237 4.89 -12.26 6.79
N ILE A 238 5.28 -13.34 7.44
CA ILE A 238 4.35 -14.30 8.06
C ILE A 238 4.65 -14.36 9.54
N LEU A 239 3.59 -14.21 10.33
CA LEU A 239 3.63 -14.29 11.79
C LEU A 239 2.96 -15.58 12.24
N ALA A 240 3.70 -16.38 13.01
CA ALA A 240 3.19 -17.50 13.78
C ALA A 240 2.52 -16.98 15.08
N PRO A 241 1.88 -17.87 15.88
CA PRO A 241 1.30 -17.52 17.17
C PRO A 241 2.21 -16.65 18.05
N ASN A 242 1.58 -15.75 18.82
CA ASN A 242 2.24 -14.73 19.64
C ASN A 242 3.05 -13.70 18.82
N ALA A 243 2.63 -13.44 17.59
CA ALA A 243 3.30 -12.55 16.65
C ALA A 243 4.79 -12.90 16.44
N THR A 244 5.12 -14.19 16.40
CA THR A 244 6.49 -14.66 16.16
C THR A 244 6.81 -14.59 14.67
N VAL A 245 7.93 -13.99 14.27
CA VAL A 245 8.30 -13.88 12.86
C VAL A 245 8.67 -15.26 12.31
N ALA A 246 7.79 -15.84 11.51
CA ALA A 246 7.99 -17.15 10.90
C ALA A 246 8.67 -17.05 9.53
N VAL A 247 8.30 -16.04 8.74
CA VAL A 247 8.88 -15.81 7.43
C VAL A 247 9.07 -14.31 7.20
N HIS A 248 10.24 -13.93 6.70
CA HIS A 248 10.58 -12.57 6.29
C HIS A 248 11.75 -12.61 5.29
N GLU A 249 11.93 -11.57 4.47
CA GLU A 249 13.07 -11.50 3.53
C GLU A 249 14.44 -11.53 4.24
N ASN A 250 14.53 -10.84 5.39
CA ASN A 250 15.63 -10.91 6.34
C ASN A 250 15.40 -12.03 7.36
N MET A 251 16.17 -13.12 7.25
CA MET A 251 16.05 -14.30 8.09
C MET A 251 16.71 -14.17 9.47
N ASP A 252 17.45 -13.09 9.76
CA ASP A 252 17.96 -12.82 11.11
C ASP A 252 16.84 -12.53 12.13
N LEU A 253 15.62 -12.28 11.62
CA LEU A 253 14.42 -12.04 12.40
C LEU A 253 13.66 -13.34 12.74
N PHE A 254 14.01 -14.46 12.09
CA PHE A 254 13.30 -15.72 12.22
C PHE A 254 13.20 -16.18 13.67
N GLY A 255 12.00 -16.58 14.10
CA GLY A 255 11.70 -17.10 15.43
C GLY A 255 11.65 -16.05 16.55
N LYS A 256 11.94 -14.77 16.26
CA LYS A 256 11.86 -13.68 17.24
C LYS A 256 10.46 -13.09 17.30
N GLY A 257 10.10 -12.49 18.44
CA GLY A 257 8.82 -11.78 18.57
C GLY A 257 8.80 -10.53 17.69
N PHE A 258 7.71 -10.24 16.99
CA PHE A 258 7.60 -9.06 16.13
C PHE A 258 7.87 -7.74 16.89
N VAL A 259 7.37 -7.65 18.13
CA VAL A 259 7.58 -6.48 19.01
C VAL A 259 9.01 -6.42 19.56
N GLU A 260 9.69 -7.56 19.66
CA GLU A 260 11.11 -7.62 20.08
C GLU A 260 12.02 -7.04 19.00
N VAL A 261 11.72 -7.33 17.73
CA VAL A 261 12.55 -6.92 16.58
C VAL A 261 12.12 -5.59 15.96
N ASN A 262 10.99 -5.03 16.36
CA ASN A 262 10.52 -3.72 15.91
C ASN A 262 10.49 -2.74 17.09
N ALA A 263 11.38 -1.75 17.05
CA ALA A 263 11.52 -0.74 18.10
C ALA A 263 10.34 0.24 18.18
N ASP A 264 9.46 0.31 17.18
CA ASP A 264 8.30 1.18 17.21
C ASP A 264 7.26 0.68 18.24
N PRO A 265 6.86 1.51 19.23
CA PRO A 265 5.80 1.14 20.19
C PRO A 265 4.48 0.73 19.52
N ARG A 266 4.18 1.25 18.32
CA ARG A 266 2.99 0.92 17.53
C ARG A 266 3.02 -0.49 16.96
N ALA A 267 4.17 -1.17 16.93
CA ALA A 267 4.29 -2.58 16.56
C ALA A 267 3.41 -3.48 17.45
N GLN A 268 3.12 -3.05 18.69
CA GLN A 268 2.18 -3.73 19.58
C GLN A 268 0.78 -3.85 18.98
N ASN A 269 0.35 -2.92 18.12
CA ASN A 269 -0.95 -2.98 17.46
C ASN A 269 -1.04 -4.16 16.49
N ILE A 270 0.05 -4.49 15.79
CA ILE A 270 0.14 -5.68 14.93
C ILE A 270 0.03 -6.95 15.77
N ALA A 271 0.76 -7.02 16.89
CA ALA A 271 0.68 -8.17 17.79
C ALA A 271 -0.71 -8.33 18.43
N ASN A 272 -1.36 -7.23 18.80
CA ASN A 272 -2.72 -7.24 19.33
C ASN A 272 -3.74 -7.66 18.26
N ALA A 273 -3.58 -7.22 17.01
CA ALA A 273 -4.43 -7.62 15.91
C ALA A 273 -4.35 -9.13 15.65
N GLN A 274 -3.13 -9.70 15.66
CA GLN A 274 -2.90 -11.14 15.54
C GLN A 274 -3.56 -11.90 16.70
N LYS A 275 -3.33 -11.46 17.94
CA LYS A 275 -3.93 -12.06 19.14
C LYS A 275 -5.45 -12.04 19.13
N ASN A 276 -6.03 -10.92 18.68
CA ASN A 276 -7.48 -10.73 18.62
C ASN A 276 -8.11 -11.31 17.33
N ARG A 277 -7.30 -11.88 16.44
CA ARG A 277 -7.74 -12.51 15.18
C ARG A 277 -8.44 -11.51 14.26
N THR A 278 -7.95 -10.27 14.24
CA THR A 278 -8.54 -9.18 13.46
C THR A 278 -7.62 -8.75 12.34
N ASP A 279 -8.20 -8.58 11.16
CA ASP A 279 -7.56 -7.92 10.03
C ASP A 279 -7.52 -6.39 10.24
N GLY A 280 -6.51 -5.72 9.69
CA GLY A 280 -6.41 -4.27 9.83
C GLY A 280 -5.17 -3.66 9.18
N ILE A 281 -5.09 -2.33 9.23
CA ILE A 281 -3.95 -1.56 8.75
C ILE A 281 -3.47 -0.66 9.87
N PHE A 282 -2.16 -0.64 10.08
CA PHE A 282 -1.53 0.11 11.16
C PHE A 282 -0.36 0.93 10.62
N GLU A 283 -0.27 2.18 11.07
CA GLU A 283 0.88 3.03 10.82
C GLU A 283 2.00 2.66 11.79
N ILE A 284 3.14 2.24 11.25
CA ILE A 284 4.33 1.87 12.02
C ILE A 284 5.58 2.30 11.26
N THR A 285 6.69 2.46 11.96
CA THR A 285 8.02 2.31 11.39
C THR A 285 8.27 0.81 11.23
N ASN A 286 8.46 0.36 9.99
CA ASN A 286 8.52 -1.07 9.68
C ASN A 286 9.89 -1.69 9.97
N LEU A 287 10.05 -2.98 9.69
CA LEU A 287 11.29 -3.72 9.92
C LEU A 287 12.46 -3.27 9.00
N LYS A 288 12.18 -2.43 7.99
CA LYS A 288 13.18 -1.74 7.15
C LYS A 288 13.51 -0.34 7.68
N ASN A 289 13.02 0.04 8.86
CA ASN A 289 13.14 1.38 9.45
C ASN A 289 12.54 2.52 8.61
N LEU A 290 11.46 2.23 7.87
CA LEU A 290 10.73 3.20 7.06
C LEU A 290 9.34 3.45 7.66
N ASP A 291 8.90 4.71 7.65
CA ASP A 291 7.51 5.05 7.97
C ASP A 291 6.58 4.39 6.96
N ALA A 292 5.68 3.54 7.44
CA ALA A 292 4.95 2.60 6.61
C ALA A 292 3.50 2.44 7.07
N LEU A 293 2.68 1.96 6.14
CA LEU A 293 1.42 1.29 6.46
C LEU A 293 1.67 -0.22 6.42
N THR A 294 1.28 -0.92 7.48
CA THR A 294 1.37 -2.36 7.58
C THR A 294 -0.03 -2.95 7.70
N ALA A 295 -0.46 -3.66 6.67
CA ALA A 295 -1.67 -4.46 6.71
C ALA A 295 -1.40 -5.84 7.32
N ILE A 296 -2.34 -6.36 8.09
CA ILE A 296 -2.33 -7.71 8.65
C ILE A 296 -3.62 -8.43 8.25
N SER A 297 -3.49 -9.68 7.83
CA SER A 297 -4.61 -10.60 7.65
C SER A 297 -4.36 -11.90 8.40
N THR A 298 -5.31 -12.30 9.24
CA THR A 298 -5.17 -13.45 10.15
C THR A 298 -6.06 -14.61 9.71
N PHE A 299 -5.55 -15.84 9.81
CA PHE A 299 -6.24 -17.06 9.39
C PHE A 299 -5.98 -18.20 10.38
N GLU A 300 -6.95 -19.10 10.48
CA GLU A 300 -6.87 -20.32 11.31
C GLU A 300 -6.11 -21.42 10.56
N ILE A 301 -5.26 -22.14 11.29
CA ILE A 301 -4.62 -23.36 10.81
C ILE A 301 -5.42 -24.55 11.28
N TRP A 302 -6.13 -25.17 10.34
CA TRP A 302 -6.98 -26.33 10.51
C TRP A 302 -8.03 -26.19 11.62
N ARG A 303 -9.17 -26.84 11.42
CA ARG A 303 -10.25 -26.78 12.40
C ARG A 303 -9.81 -27.40 13.74
N GLY A 304 -10.06 -26.70 14.84
CA GLY A 304 -9.95 -27.27 16.18
C GLY A 304 -8.53 -27.30 16.78
N LEU A 305 -7.54 -26.70 16.12
CA LEU A 305 -6.18 -26.56 16.68
C LEU A 305 -6.00 -25.28 17.51
N ASP A 306 -6.90 -24.30 17.38
CA ASP A 306 -6.78 -22.97 17.99
C ASP A 306 -5.45 -22.26 17.66
N SER A 307 -4.90 -22.53 16.47
CA SER A 307 -3.64 -21.94 15.99
C SER A 307 -3.92 -20.92 14.90
N TYR A 308 -3.56 -19.66 15.14
CA TYR A 308 -3.81 -18.55 14.22
C TYR A 308 -2.51 -17.92 13.76
N TRP A 309 -2.34 -17.90 12.45
CA TRP A 309 -1.20 -17.29 11.76
C TRP A 309 -1.67 -16.04 11.03
N SER A 310 -0.73 -15.16 10.73
CA SER A 310 -1.06 -13.93 10.01
C SER A 310 -0.06 -13.66 8.91
N VAL A 311 -0.54 -13.10 7.80
CA VAL A 311 0.32 -12.44 6.82
C VAL A 311 0.32 -10.96 7.10
N ILE A 312 1.50 -10.35 7.07
CA ILE A 312 1.67 -8.90 7.06
C ILE A 312 2.22 -8.46 5.71
N ILE A 313 1.72 -7.33 5.21
CA ILE A 313 2.35 -6.59 4.11
C ILE A 313 2.64 -5.19 4.60
N SER A 314 3.90 -4.79 4.58
CA SER A 314 4.32 -3.46 4.97
C SER A 314 4.86 -2.70 3.78
N ALA A 315 4.31 -1.51 3.52
CA ALA A 315 4.71 -0.66 2.42
C ALA A 315 5.04 0.76 2.93
N PRO A 316 6.19 1.35 2.53
CA PRO A 316 6.57 2.69 2.95
C PRO A 316 5.55 3.74 2.49
N GLN A 317 5.22 4.69 3.37
CA GLN A 317 4.32 5.80 3.06
C GLN A 317 4.83 6.64 1.88
N SER A 318 6.16 6.77 1.73
CA SER A 318 6.77 7.46 0.58
C SER A 318 6.42 6.81 -0.76
N SER A 319 6.40 5.48 -0.84
CA SER A 319 6.02 4.75 -2.05
C SER A 319 4.50 4.77 -2.24
N ILE A 320 3.75 4.53 -1.17
CA ILE A 320 2.28 4.56 -1.18
C ILE A 320 1.79 5.91 -1.72
N PHE A 321 2.27 7.03 -1.17
CA PHE A 321 1.78 8.37 -1.49
C PHE A 321 2.56 9.10 -2.59
N ALA A 322 3.52 8.45 -3.26
CA ALA A 322 4.26 9.06 -4.38
C ALA A 322 3.31 9.55 -5.50
N PRO A 323 2.32 8.77 -5.97
CA PRO A 323 1.42 9.23 -7.02
C PRO A 323 0.57 10.44 -6.59
N SER A 324 0.16 10.50 -5.31
CA SER A 324 -0.58 11.66 -4.78
C SER A 324 0.28 12.93 -4.75
N THR A 325 1.58 12.78 -4.48
CA THR A 325 2.53 13.89 -4.47
C THR A 325 2.75 14.43 -5.90
N GLU A 326 2.90 13.54 -6.89
CA GLU A 326 3.02 13.91 -8.30
C GLU A 326 1.77 14.63 -8.84
N ILE A 327 0.58 14.15 -8.48
CA ILE A 327 -0.69 14.81 -8.83
C ILE A 327 -0.74 16.22 -8.23
N THR A 328 -0.36 16.37 -6.96
CA THR A 328 -0.35 17.67 -6.27
C THR A 328 0.61 18.65 -6.95
N LEU A 329 1.80 18.19 -7.32
CA LEU A 329 2.77 18.99 -8.06
C LEU A 329 2.22 19.41 -9.44
N THR A 330 1.57 18.49 -10.14
CA THR A 330 0.95 18.75 -11.45
C THR A 330 -0.17 19.79 -11.33
N ILE A 331 -1.04 19.69 -10.31
CA ILE A 331 -2.09 20.68 -10.02
C ILE A 331 -1.45 22.06 -9.75
N PHE A 332 -0.39 22.11 -8.96
CA PHE A 332 0.28 23.37 -8.66
C PHE A 332 0.90 24.03 -9.91
N ILE A 333 1.64 23.27 -10.71
CA ILE A 333 2.28 23.77 -11.94
C ILE A 333 1.22 24.24 -12.95
N SER A 334 0.18 23.42 -13.17
CA SER A 334 -0.92 23.78 -14.07
C SER A 334 -1.66 25.03 -13.60
N ALA A 335 -1.99 25.15 -12.31
CA ALA A 335 -2.61 26.33 -11.73
C ALA A 335 -1.75 27.59 -11.93
N LEU A 336 -0.43 27.48 -11.75
CA LEU A 336 0.51 28.58 -11.96
C LEU A 336 0.55 29.02 -13.43
N ILE A 337 0.64 28.08 -14.37
CA ILE A 337 0.64 28.36 -15.81
C ILE A 337 -0.67 29.02 -16.23
N THR A 338 -1.82 28.49 -15.79
CA THR A 338 -3.14 29.07 -16.06
C THR A 338 -3.26 30.49 -15.51
N PHE A 339 -2.78 30.72 -14.28
CA PHE A 339 -2.79 32.05 -13.67
C PHE A 339 -1.95 33.06 -14.47
N LEU A 340 -0.73 32.70 -14.86
CA LEU A 340 0.13 33.59 -15.67
C LEU A 340 -0.47 33.87 -17.05
N LEU A 341 -1.08 32.87 -17.67
CA LEU A 341 -1.75 33.02 -18.96
C LEU A 341 -2.94 33.99 -18.85
N ILE A 342 -3.80 33.84 -17.83
CA ILE A 342 -4.92 34.76 -17.61
C ILE A 342 -4.41 36.18 -17.35
N LEU A 343 -3.38 36.34 -16.53
CA LEU A 343 -2.78 37.65 -16.25
C LEU A 343 -2.27 38.32 -17.53
N PHE A 344 -1.59 37.56 -18.40
CA PHE A 344 -1.09 38.05 -19.67
C PHE A 344 -2.21 38.46 -20.63
N ILE A 345 -3.23 37.62 -20.80
CA ILE A 345 -4.37 37.91 -21.69
C ILE A 345 -5.17 39.12 -21.19
N THR A 346 -5.47 39.15 -19.90
CA THR A 346 -6.23 40.26 -19.28
C THR A 346 -5.46 41.58 -19.35
N TYR A 347 -4.13 41.55 -19.16
CA TYR A 347 -3.28 42.72 -19.34
C TYR A 347 -3.37 43.28 -20.78
N ILE A 348 -3.19 42.42 -21.79
CA ILE A 348 -3.29 42.83 -23.20
C ILE A 348 -4.68 43.40 -23.50
N PHE A 349 -5.73 42.70 -23.04
CA PHE A 349 -7.11 43.10 -23.28
C PHE A 349 -7.44 44.45 -22.64
N VAL A 350 -7.13 44.64 -21.35
CA VAL A 350 -7.39 45.90 -20.64
C VAL A 350 -6.61 47.05 -21.26
N ASN A 351 -5.33 46.85 -21.60
CA ASN A 351 -4.52 47.93 -22.12
C ASN A 351 -4.99 48.38 -23.51
N ARG A 352 -5.23 47.43 -24.42
CA ARG A 352 -5.63 47.74 -25.80
C ARG A 352 -7.08 48.23 -25.92
N THR A 353 -8.00 47.60 -25.19
CA THR A 353 -9.44 47.87 -25.35
C THR A 353 -9.92 49.03 -24.48
N LEU A 354 -9.37 49.19 -23.27
CA LEU A 354 -9.84 50.22 -22.32
C LEU A 354 -8.85 51.38 -22.20
N VAL A 355 -7.60 51.11 -21.81
CA VAL A 355 -6.62 52.16 -21.45
C VAL A 355 -6.30 53.06 -22.65
N ASP A 356 -5.99 52.48 -23.80
CA ASP A 356 -5.63 53.25 -24.99
C ASP A 356 -6.78 54.15 -25.47
N ARG A 357 -8.02 53.66 -25.38
CA ARG A 357 -9.22 54.43 -25.74
C ARG A 357 -9.50 55.54 -24.72
N MET A 358 -9.38 55.26 -23.43
CA MET A 358 -9.51 56.27 -22.37
C MET A 358 -8.45 57.37 -22.49
N ASN A 359 -7.20 57.01 -22.80
CA ASN A 359 -6.12 57.99 -22.99
C ASN A 359 -6.41 58.91 -24.18
N LYS A 360 -6.90 58.37 -25.30
CA LYS A 360 -7.30 59.19 -26.46
C LYS A 360 -8.46 60.13 -26.12
N ILE A 361 -9.51 59.62 -25.47
CA ILE A 361 -10.65 60.44 -25.02
C ILE A 361 -10.17 61.56 -24.08
N SER A 362 -9.37 61.21 -23.07
CA SER A 362 -8.85 62.18 -22.10
C SER A 362 -7.97 63.24 -22.76
N HIS A 363 -7.09 62.84 -23.67
CA HIS A 363 -6.23 63.76 -24.41
C HIS A 363 -7.06 64.74 -25.26
N THR A 364 -8.00 64.24 -26.09
CA THR A 364 -8.84 65.10 -26.91
C THR A 364 -9.70 66.04 -26.06
N LEU A 365 -10.21 65.59 -24.91
CA LEU A 365 -10.95 66.44 -23.98
C LEU A 365 -10.08 67.56 -23.39
N PHE A 366 -8.86 67.27 -22.95
CA PHE A 366 -7.94 68.31 -22.46
C PHE A 366 -7.54 69.30 -23.55
N GLU A 367 -7.33 68.81 -24.78
CA GLU A 367 -7.06 69.68 -25.92
C GLU A 367 -8.26 70.56 -26.30
N PHE A 368 -9.48 70.05 -26.14
CA PHE A 368 -10.69 70.84 -26.29
C PHE A 368 -10.78 71.95 -25.22
N PHE A 369 -10.44 71.64 -23.97
CA PHE A 369 -10.34 72.68 -22.92
C PHE A 369 -9.24 73.70 -23.19
N ASN A 370 -8.11 73.29 -23.77
CA ASN A 370 -7.06 74.24 -24.18
C ASN A 370 -7.55 75.17 -25.31
N TYR A 371 -8.34 74.65 -26.25
CA TYR A 371 -8.98 75.45 -27.29
C TYR A 371 -10.00 76.44 -26.71
N LEU A 372 -10.89 75.99 -25.82
CA LEU A 372 -11.85 76.86 -25.12
C LEU A 372 -11.18 77.98 -24.32
N ASN A 373 -10.05 77.68 -23.67
CA ASN A 373 -9.30 78.65 -22.89
C ASN A 373 -8.33 79.49 -23.74
N HIS A 374 -8.46 79.48 -25.07
CA HIS A 374 -7.62 80.22 -26.02
C HIS A 374 -6.11 79.93 -25.88
N LYS A 375 -5.72 78.82 -25.25
CA LYS A 375 -4.34 78.33 -25.21
C LYS A 375 -3.92 77.67 -26.52
N ARG A 376 -4.90 77.33 -27.36
CA ARG A 376 -4.74 76.78 -28.70
C ARG A 376 -5.69 77.51 -29.65
N GLN A 377 -5.23 77.80 -30.86
CA GLN A 377 -6.02 78.55 -31.85
C GLN A 377 -6.89 77.66 -32.75
N THR A 378 -6.57 76.36 -32.83
CA THR A 378 -7.32 75.40 -33.66
C THR A 378 -8.06 74.38 -32.80
N PRO A 379 -9.28 73.98 -33.19
CA PRO A 379 -9.99 72.92 -32.49
C PRO A 379 -9.23 71.58 -32.64
N PRO A 380 -9.26 70.71 -31.61
CA PRO A 380 -8.64 69.40 -31.70
C PRO A 380 -9.32 68.51 -32.77
N GLU A 381 -8.58 67.53 -33.29
CA GLU A 381 -9.14 66.57 -34.24
C GLU A 381 -10.24 65.71 -33.58
N PRO A 382 -11.34 65.41 -34.29
CA PRO A 382 -12.40 64.56 -33.77
C PRO A 382 -11.91 63.15 -33.44
N LEU A 383 -12.39 62.58 -32.33
CA LEU A 383 -12.16 61.19 -31.97
C LEU A 383 -12.75 60.26 -33.04
N ARG A 384 -11.97 59.29 -33.52
CA ARG A 384 -12.51 58.20 -34.35
C ARG A 384 -13.28 57.22 -33.47
N ILE A 385 -14.59 57.16 -33.64
CA ILE A 385 -15.47 56.26 -32.89
C ILE A 385 -15.44 54.87 -33.54
N ILE A 386 -14.95 53.88 -32.80
CA ILE A 386 -14.77 52.50 -33.27
C ILE A 386 -15.61 51.46 -32.51
N ALA A 387 -16.36 51.89 -31.50
CA ALA A 387 -17.25 51.04 -30.71
C ALA A 387 -18.47 51.83 -30.24
N GLN A 388 -19.56 51.12 -29.92
CA GLN A 388 -20.85 51.67 -29.47
C GLN A 388 -21.07 51.48 -27.95
N ASP A 389 -20.00 51.18 -27.21
CA ASP A 389 -19.99 51.08 -25.75
C ASP A 389 -19.99 52.46 -25.08
N GLU A 390 -19.96 52.50 -23.74
CA GLU A 390 -20.02 53.72 -22.94
C GLU A 390 -18.91 54.71 -23.33
N LEU A 391 -17.69 54.21 -23.61
CA LEU A 391 -16.57 55.05 -24.06
C LEU A 391 -16.79 55.59 -25.48
N GLY A 392 -17.47 54.83 -26.35
CA GLY A 392 -17.87 55.28 -27.68
C GLY A 392 -18.88 56.42 -27.61
N GLN A 393 -19.90 56.30 -26.75
CA GLN A 393 -20.90 57.35 -26.52
C GLN A 393 -20.28 58.62 -25.96
N MET A 394 -19.35 58.50 -25.00
CA MET A 394 -18.57 59.65 -24.50
C MET A 394 -17.79 60.35 -25.62
N GLY A 395 -17.12 59.57 -26.49
CA GLY A 395 -16.39 60.13 -27.62
C GLY A 395 -17.28 60.88 -28.62
N LEU A 396 -18.47 60.36 -28.91
CA LEU A 396 -19.46 61.02 -29.76
C LEU A 396 -19.90 62.36 -29.18
N ALA A 397 -20.30 62.38 -27.91
CA ALA A 397 -20.71 63.60 -27.23
C ALA A 397 -19.59 64.66 -27.21
N ILE A 398 -18.32 64.25 -27.00
CA ILE A 398 -17.17 65.16 -27.04
C ILE A 398 -17.00 65.76 -28.44
N ASN A 399 -17.08 64.94 -29.50
CA ASN A 399 -16.97 65.42 -30.88
C ASN A 399 -18.06 66.44 -31.23
N GLU A 400 -19.31 66.15 -30.84
CA GLU A 400 -20.44 67.06 -31.05
C GLU A 400 -20.23 68.40 -30.37
N ASN A 401 -19.77 68.40 -29.11
CA ASN A 401 -19.49 69.63 -28.36
C ASN A 401 -18.31 70.42 -28.93
N ILE A 402 -17.24 69.76 -29.38
CA ILE A 402 -16.13 70.42 -30.10
C ILE A 402 -16.66 71.15 -31.34
N GLN A 403 -17.50 70.47 -32.13
CA GLN A 403 -18.05 71.05 -33.35
C GLN A 403 -18.98 72.23 -33.06
N GLN A 404 -19.90 72.10 -32.12
CA GLN A 404 -20.83 73.17 -31.76
C GLN A 404 -20.09 74.41 -31.23
N THR A 405 -19.09 74.21 -30.39
CA THR A 405 -18.30 75.32 -29.82
C THR A 405 -17.46 76.01 -30.90
N LYS A 406 -16.83 75.26 -31.81
CA LYS A 406 -16.10 75.83 -32.95
C LYS A 406 -17.00 76.77 -33.74
N ILE A 407 -18.22 76.33 -34.07
CA ILE A 407 -19.20 77.14 -34.81
C ILE A 407 -19.57 78.40 -34.03
N GLY A 408 -19.80 78.28 -32.71
CA GLY A 408 -20.11 79.43 -31.85
C GLY A 408 -18.97 80.45 -31.81
N LEU A 409 -17.73 80.02 -31.58
CA LEU A 409 -16.56 80.91 -31.52
C LEU A 409 -16.28 81.60 -32.87
N GLU A 410 -16.48 80.92 -34.00
CA GLU A 410 -16.35 81.52 -35.33
C GLU A 410 -17.45 82.57 -35.60
N GLN A 411 -18.67 82.35 -35.09
CA GLN A 411 -19.77 83.32 -35.18
C GLN A 411 -19.47 84.55 -34.32
N ASP A 412 -19.01 84.36 -33.07
CA ASP A 412 -18.64 85.44 -32.17
C ASP A 412 -17.49 86.28 -32.74
N ALA A 413 -16.45 85.63 -33.30
CA ALA A 413 -15.35 86.33 -33.96
C ALA A 413 -15.82 87.20 -35.13
N LYS A 414 -16.71 86.68 -35.99
CA LYS A 414 -17.31 87.45 -37.10
C LYS A 414 -18.17 88.61 -36.61
N ALA A 415 -18.94 88.42 -35.53
CA ALA A 415 -19.79 89.46 -34.97
C ALA A 415 -18.96 90.62 -34.38
N VAL A 416 -17.83 90.31 -33.73
CA VAL A 416 -16.88 91.32 -33.23
C VAL A 416 -16.22 92.07 -34.40
N GLU A 417 -15.81 91.37 -35.46
CA GLU A 417 -15.21 91.99 -36.66
C GLU A 417 -16.20 92.88 -37.43
N GLN A 418 -17.51 92.63 -37.34
CA GLN A 418 -18.57 93.46 -37.93
C GLN A 418 -19.01 94.63 -37.05
N SER A 419 -18.57 94.69 -35.78
CA SER A 419 -18.98 95.71 -34.79
C SER A 419 -17.89 96.74 -34.47
N VAL A 420 -16.69 96.57 -35.04
CA VAL A 420 -15.56 97.52 -35.03
C VAL A 420 -15.45 98.14 -36.42
#